data_AF-A0A6A4EVJ2-F1
#
_entry.id   AF-A0A6A4EVJ2-F1
#
_cell.length_a   1.000
_cell.length_b   1.000
_cell.length_c   1.000
_cell.angle_alpha   90.00
_cell.angle_beta   90.00
_cell.angle_gamma   90.00
#
_symmetry.space_group_name_H-M   'P 1'
#
loop_
_entity.id
_entity.type
_entity.pdbx_description
1 polymer ?
#
loop_
_entity_poly.entity_id
_entity_poly.type
_entity_poly.pdbx_seq_one_letter_code
_entity_poly.pdbx_strand_id
1 'polypeptide(L)'
;MDYLENVSVELYDGYFVDLFVRVSNLLAIGMYEKFGYSVYRRVLGYYSSADDGEDAFDMRKALPRDVHKKSILPLQSHPISCSLRGWFAEGRLLEEWSRANPN
;
A
#
# COMPACT_ATOMS: atom_id res chain seq x y z
N MET A 1 -7.81 -13.91 -15.50
CA MET A 1 -7.09 -13.86 -14.20
C MET A 1 -7.65 -14.89 -13.24
N ASP A 2 -8.32 -15.92 -13.77
CA ASP A 2 -9.35 -16.60 -12.99
C ASP A 2 -8.74 -17.76 -12.22
N TYR A 3 -7.65 -18.34 -12.73
CA TYR A 3 -6.93 -19.40 -12.05
C TYR A 3 -6.34 -18.93 -10.71
N LEU A 4 -5.72 -17.75 -10.68
CA LEU A 4 -5.08 -17.23 -9.47
C LEU A 4 -6.14 -16.87 -8.41
N GLU A 5 -7.26 -16.30 -8.85
CA GLU A 5 -8.40 -16.00 -7.98
C GLU A 5 -9.03 -17.28 -7.44
N ASN A 6 -9.28 -18.27 -8.30
CA ASN A 6 -9.85 -19.56 -7.90
C ASN A 6 -8.96 -20.29 -6.90
N VAL A 7 -7.64 -20.34 -7.11
CA VAL A 7 -6.70 -20.95 -6.14
C VAL A 7 -6.70 -20.17 -4.82
N SER A 8 -6.74 -18.84 -4.86
CA SER A 8 -6.76 -18.01 -3.65
C SER A 8 -8.04 -18.20 -2.83
N VAL A 9 -9.16 -18.51 -3.50
CA VAL A 9 -10.45 -18.80 -2.86
C VAL A 9 -10.52 -20.26 -2.38
N GLU A 10 -10.20 -21.21 -3.24
CA GLU A 10 -10.44 -22.64 -2.97
C GLU A 10 -9.37 -23.29 -2.10
N LEU A 11 -8.09 -22.92 -2.27
CA LEU A 11 -6.98 -23.55 -1.56
C LEU A 11 -6.58 -22.82 -0.28
N TYR A 12 -6.62 -21.49 -0.31
CA TYR A 12 -6.11 -20.66 0.79
C TYR A 12 -7.20 -19.89 1.54
N ASP A 13 -8.43 -19.85 1.01
CA ASP A 13 -9.56 -19.11 1.58
C ASP A 13 -9.17 -17.67 1.98
N GLY A 14 -8.51 -16.96 1.06
CA GLY A 14 -8.02 -15.61 1.32
C GLY A 14 -9.15 -14.59 1.53
N TYR A 15 -8.91 -13.55 2.32
CA TYR A 15 -9.85 -12.42 2.47
C TYR A 15 -9.80 -11.47 1.27
N PHE A 16 -8.60 -11.26 0.72
CA PHE A 16 -8.35 -10.37 -0.39
C PHE A 16 -7.09 -10.79 -1.13
N VAL A 17 -6.95 -10.31 -2.36
CA VAL A 17 -5.71 -10.37 -3.13
C VAL A 17 -5.20 -8.94 -3.27
N ASP A 18 -3.95 -8.70 -2.93
CA ASP A 18 -3.28 -7.43 -3.13
C ASP A 18 -2.19 -7.51 -4.21
N LEU A 19 -1.86 -6.35 -4.77
CA LEU A 19 -0.77 -6.17 -5.71
C LEU A 19 -0.19 -4.78 -5.59
N PHE A 20 1.09 -4.64 -5.93
CA PHE A 20 1.78 -3.37 -6.02
C PHE A 20 2.04 -3.02 -7.48
N VAL A 21 1.59 -1.83 -7.88
CA VAL A 21 1.82 -1.29 -9.23
C VAL A 21 2.51 0.06 -9.14
N ARG A 22 3.47 0.30 -10.02
CA ARG A 22 4.13 1.61 -10.16
C ARG A 22 3.12 2.69 -10.49
N VAL A 23 3.22 3.84 -9.84
CA VAL A 23 2.32 4.98 -10.08
C VAL A 23 2.42 5.48 -11.54
N SER A 24 3.59 5.34 -12.17
CA SER A 24 3.78 5.71 -13.58
C SER A 24 3.09 4.77 -14.59
N ASN A 25 2.73 3.54 -14.19
CA ASN A 25 2.19 2.53 -15.11
C ASN A 25 0.66 2.61 -15.20
N LEU A 26 0.17 3.66 -15.85
CA LEU A 26 -1.27 3.92 -16.02
C LEU A 26 -1.99 2.80 -16.78
N LEU A 27 -1.32 2.11 -17.70
CA LEU A 27 -1.92 1.03 -18.49
C LEU A 27 -2.22 -0.20 -17.61
N ALA A 28 -1.28 -0.57 -16.73
CA ALA A 28 -1.49 -1.65 -15.78
C ALA A 28 -2.57 -1.28 -14.75
N ILE A 29 -2.57 -0.04 -14.25
CA ILE A 29 -3.59 0.45 -13.32
C ILE A 29 -5.00 0.29 -13.91
N GLY A 30 -5.22 0.80 -15.13
CA GLY A 30 -6.53 0.70 -15.80
C GLY A 30 -6.93 -0.75 -16.13
N MET A 31 -5.97 -1.64 -16.36
CA MET A 31 -6.24 -3.08 -16.50
C MET A 31 -6.74 -3.69 -15.18
N TYR A 32 -6.08 -3.40 -14.06
CA TYR A 32 -6.45 -3.93 -12.75
C TYR A 32 -7.77 -3.36 -12.22
N GLU A 33 -8.05 -2.08 -12.48
CA GLU A 33 -9.36 -1.47 -12.18
C GLU A 33 -10.51 -2.22 -12.88
N LYS A 34 -10.33 -2.59 -14.16
CA LYS A 34 -11.32 -3.40 -14.90
C LYS A 34 -11.50 -4.80 -14.34
N PHE A 35 -10.47 -5.38 -13.72
CA PHE A 35 -10.56 -6.67 -13.02
C PHE A 35 -11.20 -6.57 -11.62
N GLY A 36 -11.55 -5.36 -11.18
CA GLY A 36 -12.22 -5.12 -9.89
C GLY A 36 -11.26 -4.86 -8.72
N TYR A 37 -10.00 -4.53 -9.01
CA TYR A 37 -9.07 -4.05 -7.98
C TYR A 37 -9.32 -2.57 -7.69
N SER A 38 -9.15 -2.20 -6.43
CA SER A 38 -9.32 -0.83 -5.93
C SER A 38 -8.07 -0.37 -5.21
N VAL A 39 -7.72 0.91 -5.35
CA VAL A 39 -6.54 1.47 -4.67
C VAL A 39 -6.82 1.55 -3.17
N TYR A 40 -6.03 0.82 -2.38
CA TYR A 40 -6.12 0.82 -0.93
C TYR A 40 -5.27 1.93 -0.31
N ARG A 41 -4.01 2.08 -0.77
CA ARG A 41 -3.08 3.13 -0.33
C ARG A 41 -1.98 3.40 -1.35
N ARG A 42 -1.30 4.53 -1.17
CA ARG A 42 -0.03 4.82 -1.84
C ARG A 42 1.13 4.53 -0.89
N VAL A 43 2.10 3.76 -1.36
CA VAL A 43 3.34 3.44 -0.63
C VAL A 43 4.46 4.27 -1.24
N LEU A 44 5.03 5.17 -0.42
CA LEU A 44 6.05 6.10 -0.90
C LEU A 44 7.41 5.38 -0.99
N GLY A 45 8.08 5.53 -2.13
CA GLY A 45 9.40 4.94 -2.38
C GLY A 45 9.43 3.41 -2.26
N TYR A 46 8.38 2.73 -2.73
CA TYR A 46 8.30 1.26 -2.70
C TYR A 46 9.31 0.63 -3.65
N TYR A 47 9.53 1.23 -4.83
CA TYR A 47 10.54 0.78 -5.77
C TYR A 47 11.82 1.58 -5.59
N SER A 48 12.93 0.90 -5.31
CA SER A 48 14.26 1.51 -5.25
C SER A 48 14.75 1.83 -6.66
N SER A 49 14.46 3.05 -7.12
CA SER A 49 15.05 3.65 -8.32
C SER A 49 16.33 4.40 -7.95
N ALA A 50 17.30 4.47 -8.87
CA ALA A 50 18.55 5.21 -8.64
C ALA A 50 18.33 6.73 -8.51
N ASP A 51 17.31 7.26 -9.18
CA ASP A 51 16.80 8.63 -9.03
C ASP A 51 15.44 8.56 -8.34
N ASP A 52 15.33 9.18 -7.17
CA ASP A 52 14.12 9.36 -6.35
C ASP A 52 13.14 8.18 -6.39
N GLY A 53 13.28 7.27 -5.42
CA GLY A 53 12.50 6.02 -5.30
C GLY A 53 11.04 6.16 -5.73
N GLU A 54 10.58 5.27 -6.61
CA GLU A 54 9.26 5.39 -7.23
C GLU A 54 8.17 4.85 -6.30
N ASP A 55 7.08 5.62 -6.20
CA ASP A 55 5.89 5.26 -5.45
C ASP A 55 5.15 4.07 -6.09
N ALA A 56 4.47 3.30 -5.25
CA ALA A 56 3.56 2.25 -5.69
C ALA A 56 2.15 2.46 -5.16
N PHE A 57 1.16 2.05 -5.94
CA PHE A 57 -0.20 1.83 -5.46
C PHE A 57 -0.34 0.39 -4.98
N ASP A 58 -0.78 0.24 -3.75
CA ASP A 58 -1.31 -1.01 -3.19
C ASP A 58 -2.76 -1.12 -3.65
N MET A 59 -3.04 -2.04 -4.57
CA MET A 59 -4.38 -2.30 -5.08
C MET A 59 -4.89 -3.62 -4.55
N ARG A 60 -6.15 -3.64 -4.11
CA ARG A 60 -6.78 -4.80 -3.49
C ARG A 60 -8.09 -5.18 -4.16
N LYS A 61 -8.33 -6.48 -4.23
CA LYS A 61 -9.60 -7.08 -4.63
C LYS A 61 -10.12 -7.94 -3.49
N ALA A 62 -11.34 -7.66 -3.04
CA ALA A 62 -12.02 -8.47 -2.03
C ALA A 62 -12.40 -9.83 -2.64
N LEU A 63 -12.08 -10.90 -1.92
CA LEU A 63 -12.52 -12.25 -2.26
C LEU A 63 -13.89 -12.53 -1.62
N PRO A 64 -14.61 -13.59 -2.04
CA PRO A 64 -15.95 -13.91 -1.54
C PRO A 64 -16.05 -14.05 -0.02
N ARG A 65 -14.93 -14.40 0.63
CA ARG A 65 -14.81 -14.50 2.09
C ARG A 65 -15.02 -13.16 2.81
N ASP A 66 -14.55 -12.05 2.23
CA ASP A 66 -14.75 -10.70 2.80
C ASP A 66 -16.09 -10.10 2.34
N VAL A 67 -17.19 -10.64 2.89
CA VAL A 67 -18.56 -10.22 2.60
C VAL A 67 -18.77 -8.72 2.86
N HIS A 68 -18.08 -8.17 3.86
CA HIS A 68 -18.21 -6.78 4.25
C HIS A 68 -17.25 -5.84 3.53
N LYS A 69 -16.36 -6.38 2.68
CA LYS A 69 -15.37 -5.62 1.90
C LYS A 69 -14.57 -4.63 2.75
N LYS A 70 -14.27 -4.99 4.01
CA LYS A 70 -13.55 -4.09 4.93
C LYS A 70 -12.08 -3.99 4.55
N SER A 71 -11.54 -5.02 3.92
CA SER A 71 -10.13 -5.11 3.55
C SER A 71 -9.71 -4.22 2.38
N ILE A 72 -10.68 -3.74 1.60
CA ILE A 72 -10.47 -2.81 0.47
C ILE A 72 -10.72 -1.35 0.83
N LEU A 73 -11.23 -1.05 2.02
CA LEU A 73 -11.53 0.32 2.42
C LEU A 73 -10.22 1.11 2.59
N PRO A 74 -9.99 2.19 1.84
CA PRO A 74 -8.74 2.91 1.90
C PRO A 74 -8.52 3.51 3.28
N LEU A 75 -7.30 3.35 3.82
CA LEU A 75 -6.92 3.98 5.08
C LEU A 75 -6.84 5.50 4.86
N GLN A 76 -7.71 6.25 5.54
CA GLN A 76 -7.81 7.71 5.38
C GLN A 76 -6.67 8.50 6.00
N SER A 77 -5.74 7.86 6.71
CA SER A 77 -4.78 8.57 7.56
C SER A 77 -3.36 8.02 7.40
N HIS A 78 -2.53 8.87 6.77
CA HIS A 78 -1.06 8.85 6.67
C HIS A 78 -0.44 8.08 5.48
N PRO A 79 0.35 8.77 4.62
CA PRO A 79 1.21 8.10 3.65
C PRO A 79 2.24 7.24 4.41
N ILE A 80 2.29 5.95 4.09
CA ILE A 80 3.23 5.03 4.72
C ILE A 80 4.50 5.06 3.87
N SER A 81 5.52 5.79 4.32
CA SER A 81 6.85 5.72 3.72
C SER A 81 7.53 4.41 4.14
N CYS A 82 8.12 3.68 3.19
CA CYS A 82 8.87 2.45 3.46
C CYS A 82 10.15 2.70 4.28
N SER A 83 10.55 3.95 4.44
CA SER A 83 11.69 4.34 5.27
C SER A 83 11.24 4.96 6.58
N LEU A 84 12.03 4.73 7.64
CA LEU A 84 12.08 5.50 8.90
C LEU A 84 12.23 7.03 8.68
N ARG A 85 12.33 7.50 7.43
CA ARG A 85 12.51 8.90 7.07
C ARG A 85 11.28 9.77 7.39
N GLY A 86 10.09 9.18 7.56
CA GLY A 86 8.91 9.87 8.12
C GLY A 86 9.10 10.33 9.58
N TRP A 87 9.94 9.64 10.36
CA TRP A 87 10.28 10.03 11.73
C TRP A 87 11.29 11.20 11.78
N PHE A 88 12.06 11.39 10.70
CA PHE A 88 13.00 12.50 10.57
C PHE A 88 12.35 13.76 9.98
N ALA A 89 11.31 13.61 9.16
CA ALA A 89 10.68 14.73 8.45
C ALA A 89 9.82 15.65 9.34
N GLU A 90 9.40 15.17 10.51
CA GLU A 90 8.41 15.86 11.35
C GLU A 90 9.00 16.58 12.57
N GLY A 91 10.32 16.73 12.64
CA GLY A 91 11.00 17.52 13.68
C GLY A 91 10.89 16.99 15.12
N ARG A 92 10.06 15.96 15.36
CA ARG A 92 9.74 15.43 16.69
C ARG A 92 10.95 14.91 17.47
N LEU A 93 11.98 14.42 16.80
CA LEU A 93 13.19 13.95 17.47
C LEU A 93 14.06 15.08 18.04
N LEU A 94 14.11 16.27 17.42
CA LEU A 94 14.89 17.39 17.95
C LEU A 94 14.22 17.98 19.20
N GLU A 95 12.89 18.11 19.20
CA GLU A 95 12.15 18.53 20.39
C GLU A 95 12.22 17.49 21.51
N GLU A 96 12.04 16.20 21.20
CA GLU A 96 12.11 15.14 22.20
C GLU A 96 13.53 14.97 22.77
N TRP A 97 14.58 15.09 21.95
CA TRP A 97 15.96 15.04 22.40
C TRP A 97 16.36 16.27 23.23
N SER A 98 15.95 17.48 22.81
CA SER A 98 16.15 18.70 23.60
C SER A 98 15.42 18.67 24.94
N ARG A 99 14.30 17.95 25.03
CA ARG A 99 13.51 17.81 26.26
C ARG A 99 14.03 16.70 27.17
N ALA A 100 14.68 15.69 26.61
CA ALA A 100 15.29 14.57 27.35
C ALA A 100 16.68 14.90 27.91
N ASN A 101 17.40 15.86 27.31
CA ASN A 101 18.67 16.39 27.81
C ASN A 101 18.60 17.92 27.96
N PRO A 102 17.95 18.44 29.01
CA PRO A 102 18.26 19.78 29.47
C PRO A 102 19.68 19.75 30.04
N ASN A 103 20.54 20.66 29.56
CA ASN A 103 21.95 20.81 29.95
C ASN A 103 22.26 20.46 31.41
#